data_AF-A0A150AA07-F1
#
_entry.id   AF-A0A150AA07-F1
#
_cell.length_a   1.000
_cell.length_b   1.000
_cell.length_c   1.000
_cell.angle_alpha   90.00
_cell.angle_beta   90.00
_cell.angle_gamma   90.00
#
_symmetry.space_group_name_H-M   'P 1'
#
loop_
_entity.id
_entity.type
_entity.pdbx_description
1 polymer ?
#
loop_
_entity_poly.entity_id
_entity_poly.type
_entity_poly.pdbx_seq_one_letter_code
_entity_poly.pdbx_strand_id
1 'polypeptide(L)'
;MGYTYSVTRLEKEEDRFQKDRQIFEETHRASFDYFWELGHPVSGLTPRRSLKNKKYEIGIGASGFGIQAIIVGAHRGWVTREQVLNRMLKMTDFLENKAVRFHGVYPHLIHGKTGQLIHFGGQDGADIQETSNLMMGLLMARAYFDQDTPKEIQLREEITKLWEAVDYTMHEHQNALWWNHSYQQKENKGLKLLMKGYTESMTSYVLALGHPSKGIKKSSYRGYVEGKNFVNGKEYYGYTLDVGKPKGGPLYLAQTPFLALDPRDMEDQYTYYWKRSINHSLINWTYCSKFAPKEFQYNKEDWGLTASQTPSEDGGYNNMAGPGPKDKGVIAPSAALGVFPYVPYQSMLALRNFYENHKEGLWGEYGFKDAYSKKRDWYSDRYLGLDQGRTVIMMENYRSGLFWELSKKVPELQVALGKMGIKSPKHKNGFPLAVIEKSSKSVQLYRHPDLEKYHLDFYTDKDANISFYLKSTKAEKKMEIQSEQKFEAGLHQLQFEKDNILAGTKGILVMKMGKKEIELPVQLF
;
A
#
# COMPACT_ATOMS: atom_id res chain seq x y z
N MET A 1 -33.73 -28.09 14.97
CA MET A 1 -34.26 -27.79 13.63
C MET A 1 -33.19 -27.02 12.86
N GLY A 2 -32.74 -27.60 11.75
CA GLY A 2 -31.66 -27.06 10.93
C GLY A 2 -32.07 -25.77 10.22
N TYR A 3 -31.11 -24.88 10.01
CA TYR A 3 -31.29 -23.62 9.32
C TYR A 3 -31.55 -23.87 7.83
N THR A 4 -32.78 -24.15 7.44
CA THR A 4 -33.23 -23.95 6.05
C THR A 4 -33.43 -22.45 5.84
N TYR A 5 -32.33 -21.71 5.73
CA TYR A 5 -32.36 -20.52 4.89
C TYR A 5 -32.79 -20.98 3.50
N SER A 6 -33.64 -20.22 2.80
CA SER A 6 -33.97 -20.60 1.43
C SER A 6 -32.67 -20.69 0.64
N VAL A 7 -32.41 -21.85 0.04
CA VAL A 7 -31.21 -22.14 -0.76
C VAL A 7 -30.88 -20.97 -1.70
N THR A 8 -31.92 -20.34 -2.24
CA THR A 8 -31.90 -19.11 -3.06
C THR A 8 -31.14 -17.91 -2.48
N ARG A 9 -31.10 -17.72 -1.15
CA ARG A 9 -30.36 -16.60 -0.54
C ARG A 9 -28.87 -16.88 -0.45
N LEU A 10 -28.50 -18.11 -0.08
CA LEU A 10 -27.09 -18.53 -0.03
C LEU A 10 -26.49 -18.51 -1.44
N GLU A 11 -27.23 -19.00 -2.44
CA GLU A 11 -26.86 -18.91 -3.86
C GLU A 11 -26.60 -17.46 -4.30
N LYS A 12 -27.50 -16.53 -3.99
CA LYS A 12 -27.32 -15.11 -4.34
C LYS A 12 -26.09 -14.47 -3.69
N GLU A 13 -25.77 -14.85 -2.45
CA GLU A 13 -24.55 -14.37 -1.77
C GLU A 13 -23.28 -14.95 -2.40
N GLU A 14 -23.35 -16.20 -2.87
CA GLU A 14 -22.26 -16.83 -3.60
C GLU A 14 -22.05 -16.19 -4.97
N ASP A 15 -23.12 -15.99 -5.74
CA ASP A 15 -23.09 -15.24 -7.00
C ASP A 15 -22.48 -13.85 -6.80
N ARG A 16 -22.84 -13.17 -5.70
CA ARG A 16 -22.28 -11.86 -5.39
C ARG A 16 -20.78 -11.93 -5.09
N PHE A 17 -20.33 -12.94 -4.35
CA PHE A 17 -18.91 -13.12 -4.06
C PHE A 17 -18.12 -13.44 -5.33
N GLN A 18 -18.62 -14.31 -6.21
CA GLN A 18 -17.97 -14.59 -7.48
C GLN A 18 -17.87 -13.34 -8.36
N LYS A 19 -18.91 -12.49 -8.37
CA LYS A 19 -18.84 -11.17 -9.03
C LYS A 19 -17.79 -10.24 -8.41
N ASP A 20 -17.70 -10.21 -7.09
CA ASP A 20 -16.69 -9.40 -6.40
C ASP A 20 -15.27 -9.87 -6.76
N ARG A 21 -15.02 -11.19 -6.80
CA ARG A 21 -13.73 -11.76 -7.24
C ARG A 21 -13.39 -11.38 -8.67
N GLN A 22 -14.36 -11.46 -9.57
CA GLN A 22 -14.19 -11.05 -10.96
C GLN A 22 -13.80 -9.57 -11.05
N ILE A 23 -14.55 -8.68 -10.39
CA ILE A 23 -14.26 -7.24 -10.39
C ILE A 23 -12.88 -6.95 -9.78
N PHE A 24 -12.49 -7.68 -8.73
CA PHE A 24 -11.17 -7.58 -8.12
C PHE A 24 -10.06 -7.95 -9.10
N GLU A 25 -10.14 -9.12 -9.76
CA GLU A 25 -9.14 -9.55 -10.74
C GLU A 25 -9.06 -8.61 -11.95
N GLU A 26 -10.21 -8.18 -12.49
CA GLU A 26 -10.25 -7.24 -13.62
C GLU A 26 -9.60 -5.90 -13.25
N THR A 27 -9.91 -5.37 -12.07
CA THR A 27 -9.31 -4.12 -11.56
C THR A 27 -7.82 -4.26 -11.37
N HIS A 28 -7.39 -5.38 -10.80
CA HIS A 28 -5.98 -5.62 -10.54
C HIS A 28 -5.19 -5.74 -11.85
N ARG A 29 -5.70 -6.53 -12.81
CA ARG A 29 -5.08 -6.72 -14.12
C ARG A 29 -5.03 -5.43 -14.93
N ALA A 30 -6.16 -4.73 -15.07
CA ALA A 30 -6.21 -3.48 -15.84
C ALA A 30 -5.29 -2.40 -15.24
N SER A 31 -5.18 -2.34 -13.90
CA SER A 31 -4.24 -1.41 -13.25
C SER A 31 -2.77 -1.77 -13.52
N PHE A 32 -2.44 -3.06 -13.64
CA PHE A 32 -1.13 -3.53 -14.08
C PHE A 32 -0.83 -3.13 -15.53
N ASP A 33 -1.82 -3.20 -16.42
CA ASP A 33 -1.63 -2.90 -17.84
C ASP A 33 -1.16 -1.44 -18.07
N TYR A 34 -1.44 -0.51 -17.14
CA TYR A 34 -0.82 0.83 -17.11
C TYR A 34 0.71 0.76 -17.24
N PHE A 35 1.35 -0.11 -16.47
CA PHE A 35 2.81 -0.22 -16.40
C PHE A 35 3.38 -1.06 -17.52
N TRP A 36 2.61 -2.05 -17.97
CA TRP A 36 3.04 -2.94 -19.02
C TRP A 36 2.99 -2.26 -20.39
N GLU A 37 1.84 -1.68 -20.73
CA GLU A 37 1.52 -1.13 -22.05
C GLU A 37 2.02 0.32 -22.23
N LEU A 38 1.96 1.16 -21.18
CA LEU A 38 2.49 2.53 -21.27
C LEU A 38 3.99 2.63 -20.96
N GLY A 39 4.66 1.52 -20.62
CA GLY A 39 6.10 1.50 -20.43
C GLY A 39 6.82 2.08 -21.65
N HIS A 40 7.67 3.08 -21.44
CA HIS A 40 8.21 3.86 -22.54
C HIS A 40 9.04 2.99 -23.50
N PRO A 41 8.88 3.10 -24.84
CA PRO A 41 9.45 2.16 -25.79
C PRO A 41 10.99 2.18 -25.85
N VAL A 42 11.66 3.22 -25.35
CA VAL A 42 13.13 3.28 -25.29
C VAL A 42 13.67 2.86 -23.93
N SER A 43 13.11 3.36 -22.84
CA SER A 43 13.64 3.16 -21.49
C SER A 43 12.97 2.01 -20.73
N GLY A 44 11.78 1.59 -21.14
CA GLY A 44 10.92 0.69 -20.36
C GLY A 44 10.32 1.31 -19.09
N LEU A 45 10.71 2.54 -18.75
CA LEU A 45 10.30 3.26 -17.53
C LEU A 45 8.85 3.78 -17.63
N THR A 46 8.28 4.11 -16.47
CA THR A 46 6.87 4.42 -16.30
C THR A 46 6.61 5.93 -16.51
N PRO A 47 5.66 6.31 -17.39
CA PRO A 47 5.24 7.69 -17.49
C PRO A 47 4.54 8.13 -16.20
N ARG A 48 4.74 9.40 -15.80
CA ARG A 48 4.10 9.98 -14.62
C ARG A 48 2.56 9.89 -14.70
N ARG A 49 2.02 10.05 -15.91
CA ARG A 49 0.58 10.13 -16.19
C ARG A 49 0.26 9.67 -17.61
N SER A 50 -0.96 9.21 -17.83
CA SER A 50 -1.43 8.63 -19.11
C SER A 50 -1.74 9.62 -20.24
N LEU A 51 -1.22 10.84 -20.22
CA LEU A 51 -1.55 11.82 -21.25
C LEU A 51 -0.77 11.55 -22.55
N LYS A 52 -1.49 11.47 -23.68
CA LYS A 52 -0.91 11.18 -25.01
C LYS A 52 0.28 12.10 -25.35
N ASN A 53 0.19 13.40 -25.03
CA ASN A 53 1.25 14.38 -25.28
C ASN A 53 2.37 14.42 -24.21
N LYS A 54 2.22 13.69 -23.10
CA LYS A 54 3.19 13.66 -21.99
C LYS A 54 3.73 12.26 -21.70
N LYS A 55 3.58 11.31 -22.64
CA LYS A 55 4.13 9.94 -22.51
C LYS A 55 5.65 9.91 -22.31
N TYR A 56 6.36 10.98 -22.66
CA TYR A 56 7.80 11.13 -22.46
C TYR A 56 8.19 11.67 -21.08
N GLU A 57 7.24 12.18 -20.26
CA GLU A 57 7.48 12.60 -18.87
C GLU A 57 7.53 11.35 -17.97
N ILE A 58 8.72 10.76 -17.78
CA ILE A 58 8.91 9.60 -16.92
C ILE A 58 8.98 10.06 -15.46
N GLY A 59 8.15 9.47 -14.61
CA GLY A 59 8.22 9.66 -13.17
C GLY A 59 9.16 8.65 -12.54
N ILE A 60 10.19 9.11 -11.82
CA ILE A 60 11.18 8.20 -11.23
C ILE A 60 10.57 7.32 -10.14
N GLY A 61 9.85 7.88 -9.17
CA GLY A 61 9.18 7.05 -8.16
C GLY A 61 8.00 6.27 -8.73
N ALA A 62 7.31 6.80 -9.73
CA ALA A 62 6.30 6.05 -10.49
C ALA A 62 6.91 4.82 -11.21
N SER A 63 8.17 4.92 -11.65
CA SER A 63 8.92 3.80 -12.21
C SER A 63 9.32 2.79 -11.14
N GLY A 64 9.65 3.24 -9.93
CA GLY A 64 9.83 2.37 -8.77
C GLY A 64 8.60 1.51 -8.46
N PHE A 65 7.42 2.14 -8.40
CA PHE A 65 6.18 1.39 -8.22
C PHE A 65 5.86 0.53 -9.44
N GLY A 66 6.19 1.01 -10.65
CA GLY A 66 6.03 0.25 -11.88
C GLY A 66 6.85 -1.02 -11.93
N ILE A 67 8.09 -1.01 -11.41
CA ILE A 67 8.94 -2.21 -11.26
C ILE A 67 8.23 -3.25 -10.41
N GLN A 68 7.70 -2.85 -9.26
CA GLN A 68 6.92 -3.74 -8.41
C GLN A 68 5.65 -4.23 -9.13
N ALA A 69 4.89 -3.34 -9.75
CA ALA A 69 3.69 -3.72 -10.50
C ALA A 69 3.98 -4.74 -11.60
N ILE A 70 5.08 -4.61 -12.36
CA ILE A 70 5.40 -5.62 -13.39
C ILE A 70 5.91 -6.95 -12.83
N ILE A 71 6.50 -6.96 -11.62
CA ILE A 71 6.77 -8.20 -10.87
C ILE A 71 5.47 -8.91 -10.53
N VAL A 72 4.41 -8.17 -10.13
CA VAL A 72 3.08 -8.76 -9.92
C VAL A 72 2.61 -9.47 -11.20
N GLY A 73 2.79 -8.86 -12.37
CA GLY A 73 2.42 -9.50 -13.64
C GLY A 73 3.11 -10.84 -13.90
N ALA A 74 4.41 -10.97 -13.57
CA ALA A 74 5.10 -12.25 -13.63
C ALA A 74 4.58 -13.23 -12.56
N HIS A 75 4.39 -12.77 -11.32
CA HIS A 75 3.93 -13.59 -10.21
C HIS A 75 2.52 -14.16 -10.45
N ARG A 76 1.65 -13.39 -11.10
CA ARG A 76 0.28 -13.77 -11.47
C ARG A 76 0.18 -14.50 -12.82
N GLY A 77 1.29 -14.67 -13.55
CA GLY A 77 1.30 -15.30 -14.86
C GLY A 77 0.62 -14.49 -15.97
N TRP A 78 0.38 -13.20 -15.75
CA TRP A 78 -0.18 -12.28 -16.73
C TRP A 78 0.77 -11.99 -17.89
N VAL A 79 2.07 -12.02 -17.59
CA VAL A 79 3.20 -11.96 -18.49
C VAL A 79 4.25 -12.95 -18.00
N THR A 80 5.14 -13.41 -18.86
CA THR A 80 6.17 -14.38 -18.46
C THR A 80 7.26 -13.71 -17.63
N ARG A 81 7.88 -14.49 -16.73
CA ARG A 81 9.05 -14.05 -15.96
C ARG A 81 10.18 -13.54 -16.86
N GLU A 82 10.41 -14.19 -18.01
CA GLU A 82 11.44 -13.77 -18.96
C GLU A 82 11.11 -12.41 -19.62
N GLN A 83 9.85 -12.17 -20.00
CA GLN A 83 9.44 -10.88 -20.55
C GLN A 83 9.67 -9.74 -19.53
N VAL A 84 9.37 -9.99 -18.26
CA VAL A 84 9.62 -9.02 -17.18
C VAL A 84 11.12 -8.84 -16.96
N LEU A 85 11.91 -9.92 -16.92
CA LEU A 85 13.38 -9.86 -16.79
C LEU A 85 14.02 -9.01 -17.91
N ASN A 86 13.62 -9.24 -19.17
CA ASN A 86 14.11 -8.45 -20.30
C ASN A 86 13.70 -6.96 -20.19
N ARG A 87 12.50 -6.67 -19.67
CA ARG A 87 12.07 -5.28 -19.39
C ARG A 87 12.91 -4.65 -18.28
N MET A 88 13.21 -5.39 -17.22
CA MET A 88 14.04 -4.90 -16.11
C MET A 88 15.45 -4.56 -16.58
N LEU A 89 16.11 -5.45 -17.34
CA LEU A 89 17.44 -5.20 -17.91
C LEU A 89 17.46 -3.94 -18.79
N LYS A 90 16.40 -3.71 -19.57
CA LYS A 90 16.26 -2.47 -20.34
C LYS A 90 16.12 -1.23 -19.46
N MET A 91 15.38 -1.33 -18.36
CA MET A 91 15.21 -0.23 -17.41
C MET A 91 16.51 0.09 -16.68
N THR A 92 17.23 -0.92 -16.19
CA THR A 92 18.51 -0.75 -15.49
C THR A 92 19.60 -0.23 -16.41
N ASP A 93 19.70 -0.74 -17.65
CA ASP A 93 20.60 -0.19 -18.67
C ASP A 93 20.32 1.29 -18.95
N PHE A 94 19.06 1.67 -19.16
CA PHE A 94 18.71 3.07 -19.42
C PHE A 94 19.03 3.98 -18.22
N LEU A 95 18.71 3.52 -17.00
CA LEU A 95 18.98 4.26 -15.76
C LEU A 95 20.49 4.47 -15.55
N GLU A 96 21.31 3.47 -15.86
CA GLU A 96 22.76 3.54 -15.72
C GLU A 96 23.40 4.40 -16.82
N ASN A 97 23.04 4.15 -18.08
CA ASN A 97 23.79 4.63 -19.24
C ASN A 97 23.19 5.87 -19.93
N LYS A 98 21.96 6.27 -19.60
CA LYS A 98 21.27 7.40 -20.26
C LYS A 98 20.69 8.42 -19.29
N ALA A 99 20.12 7.98 -18.17
CA ALA A 99 19.44 8.88 -17.25
C ALA A 99 20.42 9.82 -16.51
N VAL A 100 20.05 11.10 -16.44
CA VAL A 100 20.80 12.09 -15.65
C VAL A 100 20.72 11.76 -14.17
N ARG A 101 21.86 11.90 -13.48
CA ARG A 101 21.99 11.68 -12.04
C ARG A 101 22.83 12.80 -11.43
N PHE A 102 22.54 13.14 -10.18
CA PHE A 102 23.27 14.10 -9.37
C PHE A 102 23.75 13.37 -8.11
N HIS A 103 25.04 13.03 -8.05
CA HIS A 103 25.59 12.17 -6.99
C HIS A 103 24.84 10.83 -6.85
N GLY A 104 24.50 10.22 -7.99
CA GLY A 104 23.70 8.99 -8.03
C GLY A 104 22.20 9.16 -7.80
N VAL A 105 21.75 10.33 -7.33
CA VAL A 105 20.33 10.63 -7.11
C VAL A 105 19.67 11.10 -8.40
N TYR A 106 18.49 10.57 -8.70
CA TYR A 106 17.72 10.95 -9.88
C TYR A 106 16.82 12.16 -9.61
N PRO A 107 16.47 12.95 -10.64
CA PRO A 107 15.45 13.98 -10.49
C PRO A 107 14.04 13.39 -10.42
N HIS A 108 13.05 14.22 -10.13
CA HIS A 108 11.64 13.80 -10.11
C HIS A 108 11.15 13.27 -11.47
N LEU A 109 11.50 14.00 -12.55
CA LEU A 109 11.14 13.66 -13.91
C LEU A 109 12.36 13.62 -14.84
N ILE A 110 12.34 12.64 -15.75
CA ILE A 110 13.27 12.58 -16.88
C ILE A 110 12.52 12.36 -18.19
N HIS A 111 13.16 12.73 -19.30
CA HIS A 111 12.67 12.47 -20.64
C HIS A 111 12.94 11.01 -21.04
N GLY A 112 11.89 10.23 -21.33
CA GLY A 112 12.00 8.78 -21.50
C GLY A 112 12.87 8.28 -22.66
N LYS A 113 13.20 9.14 -23.63
CA LYS A 113 14.11 8.79 -24.74
C LYS A 113 15.56 9.21 -24.48
N THR A 114 15.78 10.34 -23.81
CA THR A 114 17.11 10.97 -23.72
C THR A 114 17.71 10.87 -22.33
N GLY A 115 16.90 10.58 -21.31
CA GLY A 115 17.32 10.53 -19.91
C GLY A 115 17.55 11.90 -19.27
N GLN A 116 17.32 12.99 -20.01
CA GLN A 116 17.52 14.35 -19.52
C GLN A 116 16.46 14.77 -18.52
N LEU A 117 16.85 15.63 -17.57
CA LEU A 117 15.96 16.26 -16.59
C LEU A 117 14.75 16.93 -17.25
N ILE A 118 13.58 16.75 -16.66
CA ILE A 118 12.41 17.62 -16.90
C ILE A 118 12.09 18.36 -15.60
N HIS A 119 12.00 19.68 -15.66
CA HIS A 119 11.70 20.50 -14.49
C HIS A 119 10.32 20.19 -13.90
N PHE A 120 10.24 20.13 -12.57
CA PHE A 120 9.00 19.84 -11.86
C PHE A 120 8.82 20.77 -10.65
N GLY A 121 7.85 21.69 -10.71
CA GLY A 121 7.45 22.50 -9.55
C GLY A 121 8.60 23.30 -8.91
N GLY A 122 9.52 23.85 -9.71
CA GLY A 122 10.71 24.56 -9.23
C GLY A 122 11.87 23.66 -8.79
N GLN A 123 11.71 22.33 -8.89
CA GLN A 123 12.81 21.38 -8.77
C GLN A 123 13.54 21.26 -10.10
N ASP A 124 14.86 21.22 -10.01
CA ASP A 124 15.77 21.23 -11.14
C ASP A 124 16.94 20.25 -10.98
N GLY A 125 16.96 19.45 -9.93
CA GLY A 125 18.06 18.53 -9.63
C GLY A 125 17.57 17.25 -8.96
N ALA A 126 18.35 16.76 -8.00
CA ALA A 126 18.07 15.53 -7.26
C ALA A 126 16.76 15.60 -6.46
N ASP A 127 15.94 14.55 -6.56
CA ASP A 127 14.78 14.27 -5.70
C ASP A 127 15.01 12.92 -5.00
N ILE A 128 15.29 12.96 -3.68
CA ILE A 128 15.63 11.75 -2.93
C ILE A 128 14.41 10.88 -2.63
N GLN A 129 13.21 11.45 -2.59
CA GLN A 129 11.99 10.67 -2.36
C GLN A 129 11.70 9.80 -3.56
N GLU A 130 11.72 10.38 -4.76
CA GLU A 130 11.45 9.65 -5.99
C GLU A 130 12.54 8.61 -6.24
N THR A 131 13.80 8.97 -6.01
CA THR A 131 14.93 8.02 -6.07
C THR A 131 14.76 6.86 -5.08
N SER A 132 14.29 7.14 -3.86
CA SER A 132 14.06 6.10 -2.86
C SER A 132 12.91 5.16 -3.25
N ASN A 133 11.84 5.69 -3.85
CA ASN A 133 10.78 4.86 -4.40
C ASN A 133 11.29 3.97 -5.55
N LEU A 134 12.16 4.51 -6.43
CA LEU A 134 12.82 3.74 -7.49
C LEU A 134 13.69 2.61 -6.91
N MET A 135 14.57 2.94 -5.97
CA MET A 135 15.50 1.98 -5.38
C MET A 135 14.78 0.90 -4.58
N MET A 136 13.68 1.23 -3.88
CA MET A 136 12.84 0.22 -3.22
C MET A 136 12.32 -0.79 -4.25
N GLY A 137 11.79 -0.32 -5.38
CA GLY A 137 11.33 -1.20 -6.45
C GLY A 137 12.43 -2.06 -7.05
N LEU A 138 13.61 -1.49 -7.33
CA LEU A 138 14.76 -2.23 -7.84
C LEU A 138 15.24 -3.30 -6.83
N LEU A 139 15.29 -2.98 -5.52
CA LEU A 139 15.66 -3.96 -4.50
C LEU A 139 14.64 -5.10 -4.41
N MET A 140 13.34 -4.83 -4.61
CA MET A 140 12.33 -5.89 -4.72
C MET A 140 12.57 -6.76 -5.97
N ALA A 141 12.96 -6.16 -7.11
CA ALA A 141 13.33 -6.92 -8.30
C ALA A 141 14.56 -7.80 -8.05
N ARG A 142 15.59 -7.27 -7.38
CA ARG A 142 16.79 -8.03 -7.00
C ARG A 142 16.46 -9.23 -6.12
N ALA A 143 15.48 -9.09 -5.22
CA ALA A 143 15.01 -10.18 -4.36
C ALA A 143 14.10 -11.20 -5.08
N TYR A 144 13.37 -10.77 -6.12
CA TYR A 144 12.45 -11.62 -6.89
C TYR A 144 13.15 -12.43 -7.98
N PHE A 145 14.17 -11.84 -8.62
CA PHE A 145 15.01 -12.47 -9.63
C PHE A 145 16.21 -13.18 -8.99
N ASP A 146 15.95 -14.27 -8.28
CA ASP A 146 16.89 -15.03 -7.45
C ASP A 146 17.44 -16.33 -8.08
N GLN A 147 17.16 -16.59 -9.37
CA GLN A 147 17.67 -17.79 -10.05
C GLN A 147 19.12 -17.63 -10.49
N ASP A 148 19.83 -18.77 -10.60
CA ASP A 148 21.21 -18.85 -11.08
C ASP A 148 21.26 -18.94 -12.61
N THR A 149 20.76 -17.89 -13.27
CA THR A 149 20.82 -17.74 -14.74
C THR A 149 21.62 -16.50 -15.11
N PRO A 150 22.32 -16.48 -16.27
CA PRO A 150 23.15 -15.33 -16.65
C PRO A 150 22.40 -13.99 -16.65
N LYS A 151 21.15 -13.96 -17.14
CA LYS A 151 20.34 -12.73 -17.18
C LYS A 151 19.90 -12.26 -15.79
N GLU A 152 19.51 -13.18 -14.89
CA GLU A 152 19.12 -12.80 -13.52
C GLU A 152 20.33 -12.37 -12.69
N ILE A 153 21.50 -13.02 -12.87
CA ILE A 153 22.76 -12.56 -12.28
C ILE A 153 23.08 -11.13 -12.74
N GLN A 154 23.08 -10.89 -14.06
CA GLN A 154 23.31 -9.57 -14.63
C GLN A 154 22.36 -8.52 -14.03
N LEU A 155 21.05 -8.82 -13.97
CA LEU A 155 20.08 -7.89 -13.40
C LEU A 155 20.40 -7.58 -11.93
N ARG A 156 20.72 -8.58 -11.11
CA ARG A 156 21.07 -8.37 -9.70
C ARG A 156 22.33 -7.50 -9.55
N GLU A 157 23.33 -7.69 -10.39
CA GLU A 157 24.55 -6.90 -10.40
C GLU A 157 24.29 -5.44 -10.82
N GLU A 158 23.52 -5.21 -11.89
CA GLU A 158 23.14 -3.88 -12.35
C GLU A 158 22.34 -3.11 -11.30
N ILE A 159 21.38 -3.78 -10.64
CA ILE A 159 20.62 -3.18 -9.54
C ILE A 159 21.55 -2.81 -8.38
N THR A 160 22.44 -3.71 -7.96
CA THR A 160 23.39 -3.43 -6.88
C THR A 160 24.27 -2.23 -7.21
N LYS A 161 24.76 -2.14 -8.45
CA LYS A 161 25.55 -0.99 -8.92
C LYS A 161 24.76 0.32 -8.84
N LEU A 162 23.52 0.32 -9.32
CA LEU A 162 22.64 1.49 -9.28
C LEU A 162 22.33 1.93 -7.84
N TRP A 163 22.06 0.97 -6.96
CA TRP A 163 21.82 1.18 -5.54
C TRP A 163 23.02 1.83 -4.83
N GLU A 164 24.19 1.22 -4.94
CA GLU A 164 25.42 1.69 -4.27
C GLU A 164 25.94 3.03 -4.81
N ALA A 165 25.51 3.41 -6.02
CA ALA A 165 25.83 4.70 -6.60
C ALA A 165 25.13 5.88 -5.87
N VAL A 166 23.97 5.65 -5.25
CA VAL A 166 23.16 6.71 -4.63
C VAL A 166 23.85 7.28 -3.39
N ASP A 167 24.16 8.57 -3.43
CA ASP A 167 24.73 9.27 -2.28
C ASP A 167 23.64 9.96 -1.44
N TYR A 168 23.14 9.27 -0.41
CA TYR A 168 22.16 9.84 0.51
C TYR A 168 22.76 10.93 1.42
N THR A 169 24.09 10.96 1.60
CA THR A 169 24.75 11.96 2.47
C THR A 169 24.65 13.37 1.89
N MET A 170 24.52 13.49 0.57
CA MET A 170 24.30 14.77 -0.11
C MET A 170 22.99 15.44 0.31
N HIS A 171 22.02 14.66 0.79
CA HIS A 171 20.74 15.14 1.30
C HIS A 171 20.71 15.28 2.83
N GLU A 172 21.78 14.89 3.55
CA GLU A 172 21.83 14.96 5.00
C GLU A 172 22.05 16.40 5.48
N HIS A 173 21.15 16.91 6.33
CA HIS A 173 21.25 18.25 6.89
C HIS A 173 20.49 18.39 8.19
N GLN A 174 21.05 19.09 9.18
CA GLN A 174 20.39 19.37 10.47
C GLN A 174 19.78 18.12 11.13
N ASN A 175 20.51 16.99 11.09
CA ASN A 175 20.01 15.70 11.56
C ASN A 175 18.68 15.27 10.89
N ALA A 176 18.53 15.55 9.60
CA ALA A 176 17.38 15.20 8.77
C ALA A 176 17.81 15.01 7.31
N LEU A 177 16.85 14.71 6.43
CA LEU A 177 17.03 14.70 4.98
C LEU A 177 16.37 15.92 4.33
N TRP A 178 17.04 16.52 3.36
CA TRP A 178 16.41 17.41 2.39
C TRP A 178 15.74 16.58 1.30
N TRP A 179 14.55 17.01 0.90
CA TRP A 179 13.86 16.38 -0.21
C TRP A 179 14.62 16.58 -1.53
N ASN A 180 15.08 17.81 -1.79
CA ASN A 180 15.66 18.20 -3.07
C ASN A 180 17.02 18.86 -2.93
N HIS A 181 17.87 18.65 -3.92
CA HIS A 181 19.10 19.42 -4.15
C HIS A 181 19.15 19.89 -5.60
N SER A 182 19.29 21.21 -5.81
CA SER A 182 19.51 21.76 -7.14
C SER A 182 20.88 21.37 -7.69
N TYR A 183 20.96 21.18 -9.01
CA TYR A 183 22.23 20.98 -9.72
C TYR A 183 23.12 22.23 -9.69
N GLN A 184 22.55 23.43 -9.48
CA GLN A 184 23.30 24.67 -9.30
C GLN A 184 23.66 24.85 -7.81
N GLN A 185 24.72 24.17 -7.39
CA GLN A 185 25.10 24.00 -5.97
C GLN A 185 25.39 25.30 -5.20
N LYS A 186 25.73 26.42 -5.86
CA LYS A 186 26.23 27.64 -5.19
C LYS A 186 25.16 28.42 -4.41
N GLU A 187 23.87 28.19 -4.65
CA GLU A 187 22.81 28.99 -4.02
C GLU A 187 21.70 28.15 -3.37
N ASN A 188 21.62 26.85 -3.70
CA ASN A 188 20.48 25.97 -3.39
C ASN A 188 19.13 26.72 -3.54
N LYS A 189 18.90 27.30 -4.72
CA LYS A 189 17.65 28.01 -5.07
C LYS A 189 16.44 27.07 -5.27
N GLY A 190 16.65 25.75 -5.16
CA GLY A 190 15.61 24.74 -5.23
C GLY A 190 14.72 24.68 -3.98
N LEU A 191 13.72 23.79 -4.01
CA LEU A 191 12.77 23.60 -2.92
C LEU A 191 13.47 23.17 -1.62
N LYS A 192 13.45 24.04 -0.61
CA LYS A 192 14.05 23.78 0.71
C LYS A 192 13.08 23.06 1.65
N LEU A 193 12.85 21.77 1.40
CA LEU A 193 11.92 20.96 2.18
C LEU A 193 12.67 19.92 3.02
N LEU A 194 12.72 20.14 4.33
CA LEU A 194 13.18 19.13 5.28
C LEU A 194 12.10 18.05 5.46
N MET A 195 12.51 16.79 5.28
CA MET A 195 11.64 15.62 5.38
C MET A 195 11.35 15.28 6.84
N LYS A 196 10.26 15.84 7.38
CA LYS A 196 9.83 15.61 8.76
C LYS A 196 8.60 14.71 8.80
N GLY A 197 8.61 13.74 9.70
CA GLY A 197 7.55 12.76 9.85
C GLY A 197 6.33 13.27 10.63
N TYR A 198 5.25 12.51 10.65
CA TYR A 198 5.08 11.25 9.92
C TYR A 198 4.58 11.51 8.48
N THR A 199 5.30 10.99 7.49
CA THR A 199 5.12 11.23 6.04
C THR A 199 5.58 10.01 5.23
N GLU A 200 5.34 10.00 3.92
CA GLU A 200 5.84 9.03 2.95
C GLU A 200 7.38 8.95 2.91
N SER A 201 8.06 9.99 3.41
CA SER A 201 9.52 10.04 3.50
C SER A 201 10.14 9.00 4.41
N MET A 202 9.35 8.22 5.15
CA MET A 202 9.82 7.01 5.81
C MET A 202 10.61 6.11 4.85
N THR A 203 10.17 5.94 3.60
CA THR A 203 10.88 5.15 2.58
C THR A 203 12.30 5.66 2.36
N SER A 204 12.49 6.98 2.26
CA SER A 204 13.80 7.60 2.08
C SER A 204 14.70 7.43 3.29
N TYR A 205 14.17 7.56 4.50
CA TYR A 205 14.93 7.33 5.72
C TYR A 205 15.36 5.87 5.87
N VAL A 206 14.49 4.92 5.55
CA VAL A 206 14.82 3.49 5.56
C VAL A 206 15.98 3.22 4.61
N LEU A 207 15.88 3.63 3.34
CA LEU A 207 16.95 3.37 2.39
C LEU A 207 18.24 4.13 2.73
N ALA A 208 18.15 5.40 3.14
CA ALA A 208 19.31 6.18 3.55
C ALA A 208 20.07 5.57 4.73
N LEU A 209 19.36 4.95 5.69
CA LEU A 209 19.99 4.26 6.83
C LEU A 209 20.48 2.85 6.47
N GLY A 210 19.83 2.19 5.51
CA GLY A 210 20.19 0.86 5.02
C GLY A 210 21.36 0.85 4.04
N HIS A 211 21.67 1.99 3.42
CA HIS A 211 22.73 2.11 2.43
C HIS A 211 24.12 1.75 3.01
N PRO A 212 24.92 0.90 2.33
CA PRO A 212 26.11 0.29 2.92
C PRO A 212 27.28 1.26 3.16
N SER A 213 27.45 2.28 2.32
CA SER A 213 28.63 3.17 2.36
C SER A 213 28.27 4.66 2.39
N LYS A 214 27.36 5.10 1.51
CA LYS A 214 26.87 6.48 1.40
C LYS A 214 25.52 6.73 2.08
N GLY A 215 25.32 6.11 3.23
CA GLY A 215 24.12 6.26 4.05
C GLY A 215 24.23 7.41 5.05
N ILE A 216 23.09 7.89 5.54
CA ILE A 216 23.06 8.94 6.58
C ILE A 216 23.41 8.40 7.96
N LYS A 217 23.78 9.30 8.88
CA LYS A 217 24.00 8.95 10.28
C LYS A 217 22.69 8.52 10.93
N LYS A 218 22.76 7.54 11.85
CA LYS A 218 21.60 7.13 12.67
C LYS A 218 20.95 8.31 13.40
N SER A 219 21.75 9.28 13.86
CA SER A 219 21.25 10.50 14.51
C SER A 219 20.35 11.35 13.61
N SER A 220 20.49 11.25 12.29
CA SER A 220 19.67 12.01 11.33
C SER A 220 18.24 11.48 11.19
N TYR A 221 17.95 10.29 11.72
CA TYR A 221 16.57 9.84 11.88
C TYR A 221 15.78 10.71 12.88
N ARG A 222 16.48 11.40 13.79
CA ARG A 222 15.89 12.29 14.79
C ARG A 222 15.02 13.37 14.16
N GLY A 223 15.47 14.00 13.07
CA GLY A 223 14.71 15.03 12.38
C GLY A 223 13.39 14.55 11.78
N TYR A 224 13.27 13.25 11.46
CA TYR A 224 12.02 12.65 11.04
C TYR A 224 11.04 12.52 12.21
N VAL A 225 11.47 11.90 13.31
CA VAL A 225 10.60 11.60 14.47
C VAL A 225 10.29 12.82 15.35
N GLU A 226 11.08 13.90 15.26
CA GLU A 226 10.82 15.18 15.94
C GLU A 226 9.98 16.16 15.09
N GLY A 227 9.37 15.67 14.01
CA GLY A 227 8.41 16.46 13.23
C GLY A 227 7.25 16.95 14.10
N LYS A 228 6.77 18.19 13.86
CA LYS A 228 5.72 18.86 14.65
C LYS A 228 4.46 18.00 14.88
N ASN A 229 4.10 17.15 13.92
CA ASN A 229 2.93 16.28 14.00
C ASN A 229 3.33 14.79 13.89
N PHE A 230 4.54 14.44 14.32
CA PHE A 230 4.96 13.05 14.35
C PHE A 230 4.22 12.30 15.44
N VAL A 231 4.41 12.64 16.72
CA VAL A 231 3.62 12.08 17.82
C VAL A 231 2.23 12.72 17.85
N ASN A 232 1.19 11.90 17.94
CA ASN A 232 -0.20 12.34 17.98
C ASN A 232 -0.94 11.78 19.20
N GLY A 233 -1.17 10.46 19.24
CA GLY A 233 -1.82 9.75 20.35
C GLY A 233 -3.31 10.06 20.55
N LYS A 234 -3.94 10.89 19.71
CA LYS A 234 -5.35 11.28 19.87
C LYS A 234 -6.30 10.27 19.25
N GLU A 235 -7.52 10.24 19.79
CA GLU A 235 -8.61 9.45 19.24
C GLU A 235 -9.43 10.25 18.21
N TYR A 236 -9.75 9.61 17.09
CA TYR A 236 -10.63 10.12 16.04
C TYR A 236 -11.67 9.06 15.71
N TYR A 237 -12.95 9.39 15.90
CA TYR A 237 -14.07 8.47 15.61
C TYR A 237 -13.97 7.11 16.32
N GLY A 238 -13.36 7.08 17.51
CA GLY A 238 -13.12 5.86 18.28
C GLY A 238 -11.78 5.16 17.97
N TYR A 239 -10.96 5.66 17.06
CA TYR A 239 -9.67 5.08 16.69
C TYR A 239 -8.51 5.96 17.14
N THR A 240 -7.60 5.41 17.93
CA THR A 240 -6.35 6.09 18.32
C THR A 240 -5.38 6.12 17.15
N LEU A 241 -4.83 7.29 16.85
CA LEU A 241 -3.76 7.43 15.87
C LEU A 241 -2.49 7.85 16.61
N ASP A 242 -1.58 6.91 16.82
CA ASP A 242 -0.36 7.14 17.64
C ASP A 242 0.57 8.17 16.99
N VAL A 243 0.78 8.04 15.67
CA VAL A 243 1.65 8.94 14.90
C VAL A 243 0.98 9.51 13.64
N GLY A 244 1.36 10.73 13.31
CA GLY A 244 0.95 11.50 12.13
C GLY A 244 -0.04 12.61 12.40
N LYS A 245 -0.37 13.34 11.33
CA LYS A 245 -1.23 14.53 11.40
C LYS A 245 -2.61 14.18 12.01
N PRO A 246 -3.35 15.18 12.53
CA PRO A 246 -4.72 14.95 12.97
C PRO A 246 -5.57 14.25 11.91
N LYS A 247 -6.27 13.18 12.29
CA LYS A 247 -7.02 12.28 11.39
C LYS A 247 -6.18 11.60 10.29
N GLY A 248 -4.86 11.60 10.42
CA GLY A 248 -3.90 10.90 9.56
C GLY A 248 -3.50 11.64 8.27
N GLY A 249 -4.38 12.46 7.70
CA GLY A 249 -4.13 13.18 6.45
C GLY A 249 -4.48 12.33 5.22
N PRO A 250 -3.76 12.50 4.08
CA PRO A 250 -3.98 11.69 2.90
C PRO A 250 -3.67 10.21 3.12
N LEU A 251 -4.53 9.33 2.59
CA LEU A 251 -4.44 7.91 2.87
C LEU A 251 -3.19 7.21 2.28
N TYR A 252 -2.51 7.77 1.28
CA TYR A 252 -1.24 7.23 0.76
C TYR A 252 -0.16 7.14 1.84
N LEU A 253 -0.30 7.86 2.95
CA LEU A 253 0.58 7.77 4.13
C LEU A 253 0.37 6.49 4.94
N ALA A 254 -0.69 5.72 4.70
CA ALA A 254 -0.83 4.34 5.19
C ALA A 254 -0.40 3.30 4.14
N GLN A 255 0.04 3.72 2.95
CA GLN A 255 0.30 2.84 1.82
C GLN A 255 1.77 2.87 1.42
N THR A 256 2.32 4.06 1.14
CA THR A 256 3.58 4.25 0.42
C THR A 256 4.79 3.59 1.10
N PRO A 257 5.04 3.75 2.41
CA PRO A 257 6.13 3.03 3.06
C PRO A 257 5.93 1.51 3.07
N PHE A 258 4.67 1.08 3.07
CA PHE A 258 4.26 -0.31 3.29
C PHE A 258 3.97 -1.08 2.01
N LEU A 259 4.30 -0.49 0.85
CA LEU A 259 4.32 -1.19 -0.43
C LEU A 259 5.31 -2.36 -0.41
N ALA A 260 6.43 -2.20 0.33
CA ALA A 260 7.45 -3.23 0.50
C ALA A 260 7.72 -3.57 1.97
N LEU A 261 7.73 -2.57 2.86
CA LEU A 261 7.94 -2.81 4.30
C LEU A 261 6.69 -3.45 4.89
N ASP A 262 6.84 -4.56 5.62
CA ASP A 262 5.70 -5.25 6.23
C ASP A 262 5.29 -4.57 7.55
N PRO A 263 4.16 -3.85 7.60
CA PRO A 263 3.72 -3.18 8.82
C PRO A 263 3.36 -4.15 9.96
N ARG A 264 3.10 -5.44 9.67
CA ARG A 264 2.84 -6.48 10.68
C ARG A 264 4.07 -6.78 11.53
N ASP A 265 5.25 -6.63 10.94
CA ASP A 265 6.55 -6.88 11.60
C ASP A 265 7.23 -5.59 12.08
N MET A 266 6.50 -4.48 12.16
CA MET A 266 7.07 -3.17 12.49
C MET A 266 6.39 -2.54 13.71
N GLU A 267 7.12 -2.47 14.80
CA GLU A 267 6.81 -1.71 16.02
C GLU A 267 8.05 -0.96 16.51
N ASP A 268 7.87 0.30 16.92
CA ASP A 268 8.88 1.07 17.63
C ASP A 268 8.30 1.72 18.90
N GLN A 269 9.09 2.58 19.56
CA GLN A 269 8.66 3.28 20.78
C GLN A 269 7.44 4.21 20.57
N TYR A 270 7.08 4.53 19.33
CA TYR A 270 6.02 5.47 19.00
C TYR A 270 4.74 4.76 18.53
N THR A 271 4.85 3.67 17.77
CA THR A 271 3.67 3.02 17.21
C THR A 271 3.91 1.58 16.79
N TYR A 272 2.82 0.80 16.79
CA TYR A 272 2.70 -0.43 16.03
C TYR A 272 2.10 -0.12 14.65
N TYR A 273 2.90 -0.22 13.59
CA TYR A 273 2.57 0.34 12.28
C TYR A 273 1.36 -0.34 11.60
N TRP A 274 1.15 -1.65 11.79
CA TRP A 274 -0.06 -2.35 11.33
C TRP A 274 -1.34 -1.73 11.89
N LYS A 275 -1.41 -1.62 13.21
CA LYS A 275 -2.58 -1.06 13.91
C LYS A 275 -2.80 0.40 13.52
N ARG A 276 -1.72 1.17 13.39
CA ARG A 276 -1.78 2.57 12.92
C ARG A 276 -2.36 2.67 11.51
N SER A 277 -1.96 1.81 10.58
CA SER A 277 -2.45 1.81 9.20
C SER A 277 -3.92 1.38 9.11
N ILE A 278 -4.36 0.39 9.89
CA ILE A 278 -5.79 0.06 10.00
C ILE A 278 -6.58 1.24 10.57
N ASN A 279 -6.12 1.84 11.67
CA ASN A 279 -6.81 2.97 12.29
C ASN A 279 -6.89 4.18 11.35
N HIS A 280 -5.82 4.50 10.60
CA HIS A 280 -5.86 5.57 9.61
C HIS A 280 -6.89 5.28 8.50
N SER A 281 -6.95 4.03 8.02
CA SER A 281 -7.92 3.59 7.01
C SER A 281 -9.35 3.72 7.52
N LEU A 282 -9.63 3.25 8.74
CA LEU A 282 -10.95 3.34 9.36
C LEU A 282 -11.35 4.77 9.71
N ILE A 283 -10.41 5.66 10.06
CA ILE A 283 -10.67 7.09 10.24
C ILE A 283 -11.10 7.74 8.92
N ASN A 284 -10.42 7.42 7.83
CA ASN A 284 -10.74 7.92 6.49
C ASN A 284 -12.14 7.45 6.04
N TRP A 285 -12.40 6.14 6.11
CA TRP A 285 -13.70 5.55 5.82
C TRP A 285 -14.83 6.13 6.68
N THR A 286 -14.61 6.23 8.00
CA THR A 286 -15.62 6.74 8.93
C THR A 286 -15.95 8.21 8.67
N TYR A 287 -14.94 9.03 8.32
CA TYR A 287 -15.18 10.42 7.92
C TYR A 287 -16.08 10.50 6.69
N CYS A 288 -15.74 9.80 5.61
CA CYS A 288 -16.54 9.80 4.38
C CYS A 288 -17.96 9.29 4.64
N SER A 289 -18.10 8.20 5.42
CA SER A 289 -19.38 7.57 5.67
C SER A 289 -20.32 8.39 6.56
N LYS A 290 -19.82 9.25 7.45
CA LYS A 290 -20.63 9.86 8.53
C LYS A 290 -20.45 11.36 8.74
N PHE A 291 -19.28 11.91 8.45
CA PHE A 291 -18.89 13.25 8.91
C PHE A 291 -18.54 14.22 7.78
N ALA A 292 -18.36 13.73 6.55
CA ALA A 292 -18.15 14.59 5.39
C ALA A 292 -19.39 15.48 5.13
N PRO A 293 -19.21 16.71 4.62
CA PRO A 293 -20.31 17.55 4.19
C PRO A 293 -21.29 16.81 3.27
N LYS A 294 -22.59 16.91 3.53
CA LYS A 294 -23.63 16.14 2.83
C LYS A 294 -23.62 16.38 1.32
N GLU A 295 -23.24 17.59 0.89
CA GLU A 295 -23.16 17.95 -0.53
C GLU A 295 -22.04 17.23 -1.30
N PHE A 296 -21.10 16.57 -0.61
CA PHE A 296 -20.11 15.69 -1.26
C PHE A 296 -20.70 14.33 -1.65
N GLN A 297 -21.85 13.95 -1.09
CA GLN A 297 -22.58 12.72 -1.42
C GLN A 297 -21.80 11.41 -1.18
N TYR A 298 -20.82 11.45 -0.27
CA TYR A 298 -20.10 10.27 0.19
C TYR A 298 -21.00 9.36 1.04
N ASN A 299 -20.63 8.08 1.11
CA ASN A 299 -21.29 7.11 1.97
C ASN A 299 -20.32 5.94 2.28
N LYS A 300 -20.81 4.87 2.92
CA LYS A 300 -19.98 3.70 3.30
C LYS A 300 -19.32 2.96 2.11
N GLU A 301 -19.88 3.10 0.91
CA GLU A 301 -19.43 2.53 -0.37
C GLU A 301 -18.73 3.59 -1.25
N ASP A 302 -18.78 4.87 -0.88
CA ASP A 302 -18.20 5.97 -1.64
C ASP A 302 -17.24 6.76 -0.75
N TRP A 303 -16.00 6.28 -0.66
CA TRP A 303 -14.99 6.77 0.26
C TRP A 303 -13.58 6.61 -0.33
N GLY A 304 -12.62 7.31 0.30
CA GLY A 304 -11.21 7.23 -0.07
C GLY A 304 -10.65 8.61 -0.39
N LEU A 305 -10.11 9.28 0.63
CA LEU A 305 -9.47 10.58 0.47
C LEU A 305 -7.95 10.44 0.45
N THR A 306 -7.35 10.77 -0.69
CA THR A 306 -5.91 10.85 -0.83
C THR A 306 -5.48 11.86 -1.88
N ALA A 307 -4.19 12.17 -1.91
CA ALA A 307 -3.62 13.09 -2.88
C ALA A 307 -3.91 12.61 -4.30
N SER A 308 -4.60 13.47 -5.06
CA SER A 308 -5.14 13.13 -6.37
C SER A 308 -5.51 14.41 -7.12
N GLN A 309 -5.89 14.25 -8.38
CA GLN A 309 -6.45 15.31 -9.18
C GLN A 309 -7.75 15.83 -8.61
N THR A 310 -8.00 17.12 -8.81
CA THR A 310 -9.23 17.80 -8.44
C THR A 310 -9.69 18.68 -9.59
N PRO A 311 -11.00 18.95 -9.74
CA PRO A 311 -11.48 19.84 -10.77
C PRO A 311 -10.87 21.25 -10.63
N SER A 312 -10.20 21.71 -11.69
CA SER A 312 -9.85 23.12 -11.95
C SER A 312 -9.59 23.30 -13.44
N GLU A 313 -9.67 24.54 -13.94
CA GLU A 313 -9.44 24.87 -15.35
C GLU A 313 -8.08 24.35 -15.87
N ASP A 314 -7.04 24.35 -15.02
CA ASP A 314 -5.69 23.87 -15.37
C ASP A 314 -5.36 22.42 -14.93
N GLY A 315 -6.36 21.60 -14.60
CA GLY A 315 -6.14 20.19 -14.21
C GLY A 315 -5.57 20.02 -12.80
N GLY A 316 -6.24 20.64 -11.82
CA GLY A 316 -5.81 20.81 -10.44
C GLY A 316 -5.43 19.53 -9.71
N TYR A 317 -4.66 19.70 -8.63
CA TYR A 317 -4.19 18.60 -7.79
C TYR A 317 -4.26 19.00 -6.32
N ASN A 318 -4.79 18.12 -5.46
CA ASN A 318 -4.86 18.34 -4.03
C ASN A 318 -3.94 17.36 -3.30
N ASN A 319 -2.69 17.77 -3.06
CA ASN A 319 -1.69 16.94 -2.36
C ASN A 319 -1.99 16.69 -0.87
N MET A 320 -3.01 17.34 -0.31
CA MET A 320 -3.35 17.29 1.12
C MET A 320 -4.74 16.71 1.39
N ALA A 321 -5.41 16.15 0.37
CA ALA A 321 -6.74 15.56 0.48
C ALA A 321 -6.78 14.47 1.56
N GLY A 322 -7.64 14.68 2.56
CA GLY A 322 -7.80 13.80 3.71
C GLY A 322 -8.93 14.30 4.62
N PRO A 323 -9.32 13.54 5.66
CA PRO A 323 -10.45 13.88 6.51
C PRO A 323 -10.38 15.28 7.14
N GLY A 324 -11.39 16.11 6.89
CA GLY A 324 -11.52 17.45 7.47
C GLY A 324 -11.36 18.58 6.43
N PRO A 325 -10.82 19.77 6.81
CA PRO A 325 -10.86 20.97 5.97
C PRO A 325 -10.11 20.89 4.63
N LYS A 326 -9.33 19.82 4.40
CA LYS A 326 -8.60 19.58 3.16
C LYS A 326 -9.36 18.69 2.17
N ASP A 327 -10.48 18.10 2.58
CA ASP A 327 -11.43 17.47 1.67
C ASP A 327 -12.07 18.53 0.76
N LYS A 328 -12.11 18.23 -0.54
CA LYS A 328 -12.65 19.11 -1.58
C LYS A 328 -13.82 18.48 -2.34
N GLY A 329 -14.38 17.38 -1.83
CA GLY A 329 -15.47 16.66 -2.49
C GLY A 329 -14.96 15.77 -3.61
N VAL A 330 -13.75 15.22 -3.50
CA VAL A 330 -13.11 14.35 -4.49
C VAL A 330 -12.72 13.01 -3.85
N ILE A 331 -13.16 11.92 -4.48
CA ILE A 331 -12.78 10.54 -4.14
C ILE A 331 -11.71 10.05 -5.10
N ALA A 332 -10.70 9.39 -4.56
CA ALA A 332 -9.61 8.77 -5.32
C ALA A 332 -9.61 7.25 -5.08
N PRO A 333 -9.82 6.42 -6.12
CA PRO A 333 -9.87 4.96 -5.96
C PRO A 333 -8.63 4.37 -5.30
N SER A 334 -7.44 4.90 -5.60
CA SER A 334 -6.17 4.45 -5.00
C SER A 334 -6.16 4.52 -3.48
N ALA A 335 -6.96 5.39 -2.86
CA ALA A 335 -7.10 5.48 -1.42
C ALA A 335 -7.75 4.20 -0.84
N ALA A 336 -8.95 3.84 -1.31
CA ALA A 336 -9.70 2.70 -0.79
C ALA A 336 -9.11 1.36 -1.27
N LEU A 337 -8.64 1.29 -2.53
CA LEU A 337 -8.04 0.07 -3.08
C LEU A 337 -6.65 -0.19 -2.50
N GLY A 338 -5.87 0.86 -2.24
CA GLY A 338 -4.53 0.73 -1.67
C GLY A 338 -4.49 0.30 -0.19
N VAL A 339 -5.65 0.05 0.44
CA VAL A 339 -5.74 -0.41 1.84
C VAL A 339 -6.52 -1.72 1.99
N PHE A 340 -6.68 -2.49 0.91
CA PHE A 340 -7.20 -3.86 0.95
C PHE A 340 -6.58 -4.73 2.04
N PRO A 341 -5.25 -4.72 2.27
CA PRO A 341 -4.66 -5.53 3.34
C PRO A 341 -5.13 -5.17 4.75
N TYR A 342 -5.60 -3.94 4.96
CA TYR A 342 -5.96 -3.43 6.28
C TYR A 342 -7.46 -3.52 6.57
N VAL A 343 -8.30 -3.22 5.57
CA VAL A 343 -9.76 -3.09 5.72
C VAL A 343 -10.50 -3.71 4.51
N PRO A 344 -10.30 -5.01 4.23
CA PRO A 344 -10.71 -5.64 2.97
C PRO A 344 -12.21 -5.51 2.70
N TYR A 345 -13.05 -5.62 3.73
CA TYR A 345 -14.50 -5.44 3.58
C TYR A 345 -14.86 -4.03 3.10
N GLN A 346 -14.32 -2.98 3.73
CA GLN A 346 -14.58 -1.59 3.36
C GLN A 346 -14.01 -1.25 1.97
N SER A 347 -12.83 -1.78 1.64
CA SER A 347 -12.23 -1.64 0.31
C SER A 347 -13.07 -2.32 -0.76
N MET A 348 -13.63 -3.51 -0.47
CA MET A 348 -14.51 -4.21 -1.42
C MET A 348 -15.83 -3.46 -1.65
N LEU A 349 -16.41 -2.84 -0.61
CA LEU A 349 -17.58 -1.98 -0.78
C LEU A 349 -17.31 -0.81 -1.74
N ALA A 350 -16.16 -0.17 -1.61
CA ALA A 350 -15.73 0.90 -2.51
C ALA A 350 -15.51 0.39 -3.94
N LEU A 351 -14.75 -0.70 -4.09
CA LEU A 351 -14.47 -1.31 -5.38
C LEU A 351 -15.76 -1.65 -6.14
N ARG A 352 -16.75 -2.25 -5.46
CA ARG A 352 -18.06 -2.53 -6.04
C ARG A 352 -18.75 -1.27 -6.53
N ASN A 353 -18.82 -0.23 -5.71
CA ASN A 353 -19.48 1.02 -6.08
C ASN A 353 -18.77 1.73 -7.23
N PHE A 354 -17.43 1.76 -7.24
CA PHE A 354 -16.66 2.31 -8.35
C PHE A 354 -16.97 1.57 -9.67
N TYR A 355 -17.05 0.25 -9.62
CA TYR A 355 -17.27 -0.58 -10.80
C TYR A 355 -18.74 -0.66 -11.25
N GLU A 356 -19.71 -0.64 -10.33
CA GLU A 356 -21.13 -0.80 -10.66
C GLU A 356 -21.81 0.55 -10.93
N ASN A 357 -21.43 1.61 -10.20
CA ASN A 357 -22.13 2.90 -10.24
C ASN A 357 -21.32 4.03 -10.89
N HIS A 358 -20.00 3.89 -11.00
CA HIS A 358 -19.11 4.94 -11.54
C HIS A 358 -18.31 4.53 -12.77
N LYS A 359 -18.46 3.29 -13.25
CA LYS A 359 -17.61 2.73 -14.30
C LYS A 359 -17.61 3.55 -15.60
N GLU A 360 -18.75 4.07 -16.02
CA GLU A 360 -18.85 4.85 -17.27
C GLU A 360 -17.90 6.05 -17.32
N GLY A 361 -17.78 6.81 -16.21
CA GLY A 361 -16.87 7.96 -16.12
C GLY A 361 -15.48 7.62 -15.59
N LEU A 362 -15.41 6.70 -14.63
CA LEU A 362 -14.20 6.44 -13.84
C LEU A 362 -13.33 5.32 -14.41
N TRP A 363 -13.88 4.34 -15.11
CA TRP A 363 -13.11 3.23 -15.66
C TRP A 363 -12.60 3.55 -17.08
N GLY A 364 -11.47 2.96 -17.46
CA GLY A 364 -11.01 2.92 -18.83
C GLY A 364 -9.95 1.84 -19.04
N GLU A 365 -9.10 2.04 -20.05
CA GLU A 365 -8.10 1.06 -20.51
C GLU A 365 -7.21 0.51 -19.39
N TYR A 366 -6.86 1.34 -18.41
CA TYR A 366 -5.94 0.96 -17.33
C TYR A 366 -6.62 0.87 -15.95
N GLY A 367 -7.89 0.47 -15.94
CA GLY A 367 -8.69 0.36 -14.72
C GLY A 367 -9.34 1.67 -14.33
N PHE A 368 -9.34 2.01 -13.04
CA PHE A 368 -9.92 3.28 -12.57
C PHE A 368 -8.98 4.46 -12.80
N LYS A 369 -9.51 5.55 -13.35
CA LYS A 369 -8.86 6.86 -13.45
C LYS A 369 -8.66 7.47 -12.07
N ASP A 370 -7.85 8.53 -12.02
CA ASP A 370 -7.26 9.02 -10.76
C ASP A 370 -8.26 9.40 -9.67
N ALA A 371 -9.36 10.06 -10.05
CA ALA A 371 -10.35 10.57 -9.11
C ALA A 371 -11.67 10.96 -9.76
N TYR A 372 -12.70 11.21 -8.93
CA TYR A 372 -13.96 11.81 -9.35
C TYR A 372 -14.60 12.66 -8.24
N SER A 373 -15.58 13.49 -8.62
CA SER A 373 -16.37 14.34 -7.74
C SER A 373 -17.84 14.31 -8.14
N LYS A 374 -18.70 13.67 -7.33
CA LYS A 374 -20.17 13.74 -7.52
C LYS A 374 -20.68 15.18 -7.40
N LYS A 375 -20.17 15.93 -6.42
CA LYS A 375 -20.55 17.33 -6.19
C LYS A 375 -20.35 18.22 -7.43
N ARG A 376 -19.31 17.94 -8.21
CA ARG A 376 -18.90 18.78 -9.35
C ARG A 376 -19.15 18.11 -10.69
N ASP A 377 -19.84 16.98 -10.71
CA ASP A 377 -20.08 16.14 -11.89
C ASP A 377 -18.82 15.97 -12.75
N TRP A 378 -17.75 15.48 -12.12
CA TRP A 378 -16.43 15.43 -12.74
C TRP A 378 -15.77 14.09 -12.51
N TYR A 379 -15.11 13.59 -13.55
CA TYR A 379 -14.22 12.45 -13.53
C TYR A 379 -12.88 12.88 -14.10
N SER A 380 -11.78 12.40 -13.49
CA SER A 380 -10.45 12.55 -14.07
C SER A 380 -10.42 11.96 -15.48
N ASP A 381 -9.65 12.58 -16.37
CA ASP A 381 -9.38 12.14 -17.74
C ASP A 381 -8.08 11.33 -17.86
N ARG A 382 -7.41 11.02 -16.74
CA ARG A 382 -6.08 10.39 -16.75
C ARG A 382 -5.85 9.46 -15.56
N TYR A 383 -4.77 8.71 -15.68
CA TYR A 383 -4.21 7.88 -14.62
C TYR A 383 -2.90 8.49 -14.14
N LEU A 384 -2.56 8.30 -12.86
CA LEU A 384 -1.28 8.68 -12.27
C LEU A 384 -0.51 7.42 -11.88
N GLY A 385 0.76 7.34 -12.28
CA GLY A 385 1.56 6.13 -12.05
C GLY A 385 1.78 5.79 -10.57
N LEU A 386 1.83 6.80 -9.70
CA LEU A 386 1.94 6.55 -8.25
C LEU A 386 0.65 5.95 -7.67
N ASP A 387 -0.51 6.42 -8.13
CA ASP A 387 -1.83 5.94 -7.67
C ASP A 387 -2.13 4.54 -8.18
N GLN A 388 -1.91 4.29 -9.47
CA GLN A 388 -2.00 2.96 -10.06
C GLN A 388 -1.06 1.96 -9.38
N GLY A 389 0.15 2.42 -9.04
CA GLY A 389 1.18 1.56 -8.46
C GLY A 389 0.78 1.08 -7.08
N ARG A 390 0.29 2.01 -6.24
CA ARG A 390 -0.22 1.68 -4.91
C ARG A 390 -1.40 0.71 -4.98
N THR A 391 -2.31 0.89 -5.93
CA THR A 391 -3.43 -0.03 -6.18
C THR A 391 -2.94 -1.45 -6.46
N VAL A 392 -2.11 -1.64 -7.50
CA VAL A 392 -1.60 -2.96 -7.89
C VAL A 392 -0.84 -3.63 -6.75
N ILE A 393 0.13 -2.91 -6.17
CA ILE A 393 1.03 -3.48 -5.16
C ILE A 393 0.28 -3.89 -3.89
N MET A 394 -0.64 -3.04 -3.40
CA MET A 394 -1.37 -3.34 -2.16
C MET A 394 -2.47 -4.37 -2.37
N MET A 395 -3.08 -4.44 -3.55
CA MET A 395 -3.97 -5.56 -3.90
C MET A 395 -3.18 -6.88 -3.92
N GLU A 396 -1.96 -6.91 -4.46
CA GLU A 396 -1.13 -8.11 -4.42
C GLU A 396 -0.65 -8.46 -3.00
N ASN A 397 -0.25 -7.48 -2.20
CA ASN A 397 0.11 -7.73 -0.78
C ASN A 397 -1.08 -8.27 0.02
N TYR A 398 -2.32 -7.88 -0.30
CA TYR A 398 -3.51 -8.49 0.30
C TYR A 398 -3.65 -9.96 -0.10
N ARG A 399 -3.40 -10.29 -1.37
CA ARG A 399 -3.55 -11.65 -1.91
C ARG A 399 -2.53 -12.65 -1.39
N SER A 400 -1.25 -12.25 -1.42
CA SER A 400 -0.12 -13.16 -1.25
C SER A 400 0.97 -12.63 -0.32
N GLY A 401 0.91 -11.35 0.06
CA GLY A 401 2.00 -10.69 0.80
C GLY A 401 3.31 -10.60 0.01
N LEU A 402 3.28 -10.68 -1.32
CA LEU A 402 4.46 -10.81 -2.18
C LEU A 402 5.62 -9.88 -1.81
N PHE A 403 5.38 -8.57 -1.71
CA PHE A 403 6.48 -7.63 -1.45
C PHE A 403 6.92 -7.61 0.01
N TRP A 404 6.04 -7.99 0.93
CA TRP A 404 6.38 -8.20 2.32
C TRP A 404 7.30 -9.41 2.51
N GLU A 405 7.10 -10.49 1.75
CA GLU A 405 8.02 -11.63 1.76
C GLU A 405 9.33 -11.32 1.03
N LEU A 406 9.29 -10.59 -0.07
CA LEU A 406 10.49 -10.16 -0.78
C LEU A 406 11.36 -9.23 0.07
N SER A 407 10.77 -8.31 0.83
CA SER A 407 11.53 -7.35 1.64
C SER A 407 12.31 -8.00 2.79
N LYS A 408 11.86 -9.16 3.30
CA LYS A 408 12.62 -9.99 4.25
C LYS A 408 13.94 -10.49 3.66
N LYS A 409 14.00 -10.68 2.34
CA LYS A 409 15.22 -11.10 1.62
C LYS A 409 16.19 -9.94 1.33
N VAL A 410 15.86 -8.69 1.70
CA VAL A 410 16.71 -7.51 1.43
C VAL A 410 17.42 -7.06 2.72
N PRO A 411 18.72 -7.38 2.88
CA PRO A 411 19.45 -7.14 4.14
C PRO A 411 19.56 -5.65 4.49
N GLU A 412 19.63 -4.76 3.49
CA GLU A 412 19.71 -3.31 3.68
C GLU A 412 18.48 -2.78 4.44
N LEU A 413 17.30 -3.34 4.19
CA LEU A 413 16.08 -2.96 4.91
C LEU A 413 16.13 -3.42 6.36
N GLN A 414 16.65 -4.61 6.64
CA GLN A 414 16.79 -5.12 8.00
C GLN A 414 17.76 -4.27 8.84
N VAL A 415 18.89 -3.87 8.23
CA VAL A 415 19.85 -2.94 8.84
C VAL A 415 19.18 -1.59 9.13
N ALA A 416 18.41 -1.06 8.18
CA ALA A 416 17.72 0.21 8.34
C ALA A 416 16.70 0.18 9.49
N LEU A 417 15.83 -0.82 9.54
CA LEU A 417 14.81 -0.97 10.59
C LEU A 417 15.47 -1.05 11.97
N GLY A 418 16.56 -1.82 12.11
CA GLY A 418 17.36 -1.88 13.33
C GLY A 418 17.95 -0.52 13.74
N LYS A 419 18.48 0.26 12.78
CA LYS A 419 18.97 1.63 13.02
C LYS A 419 17.85 2.59 13.44
N MET A 420 16.64 2.43 12.90
CA MET A 420 15.46 3.21 13.28
C MET A 420 14.87 2.79 14.63
N GLY A 421 15.30 1.64 15.18
CA GLY A 421 14.76 1.07 16.40
C GLY A 421 13.43 0.35 16.20
N ILE A 422 13.06 0.06 14.95
CA ILE A 422 11.87 -0.70 14.57
C ILE A 422 12.20 -2.19 14.69
N LYS A 423 11.30 -2.95 15.31
CA LYS A 423 11.43 -4.39 15.57
C LYS A 423 10.09 -5.08 15.37
N SER A 424 10.11 -6.41 15.25
CA SER A 424 8.87 -7.19 15.28
C SER A 424 8.13 -6.99 16.60
N PRO A 425 6.80 -6.79 16.56
CA PRO A 425 5.99 -6.58 17.76
C PRO A 425 5.98 -7.81 18.67
N LYS A 426 5.85 -7.58 19.97
CA LYS A 426 5.62 -8.67 20.93
C LYS A 426 4.14 -8.97 21.05
N HIS A 427 3.69 -10.02 20.38
CA HIS A 427 2.29 -10.43 20.40
C HIS A 427 1.92 -11.20 21.68
N LYS A 428 0.63 -11.12 22.02
CA LYS A 428 -0.02 -11.98 23.02
C LYS A 428 -0.81 -13.06 22.29
N ASN A 429 -1.08 -14.16 22.98
CA ASN A 429 -1.95 -15.21 22.45
C ASN A 429 -3.30 -14.64 22.03
N GLY A 430 -3.85 -15.14 20.92
CA GLY A 430 -5.10 -14.63 20.35
C GLY A 430 -4.90 -14.04 18.97
N PHE A 431 -5.58 -12.92 18.67
CA PHE A 431 -5.67 -12.34 17.33
C PHE A 431 -5.00 -10.95 17.29
N PRO A 432 -3.66 -10.86 17.36
CA PRO A 432 -2.96 -9.60 17.57
C PRO A 432 -3.06 -8.61 16.40
N LEU A 433 -3.36 -9.10 15.20
CA LEU A 433 -3.51 -8.28 14.00
C LEU A 433 -4.94 -7.76 13.81
N ALA A 434 -5.88 -8.25 14.61
CA ALA A 434 -7.29 -7.91 14.47
C ALA A 434 -7.62 -6.56 15.12
N VAL A 435 -8.32 -5.69 14.39
CA VAL A 435 -8.81 -4.40 14.91
C VAL A 435 -10.33 -4.34 14.78
N ILE A 436 -11.00 -4.06 15.89
CA ILE A 436 -12.46 -3.95 15.96
C ILE A 436 -12.93 -2.64 15.32
N GLU A 437 -13.80 -2.74 14.32
CA GLU A 437 -14.48 -1.57 13.75
C GLU A 437 -15.54 -1.06 14.75
N LYS A 438 -15.49 0.24 15.05
CA LYS A 438 -16.17 0.85 16.19
C LYS A 438 -17.69 0.87 16.07
N SER A 439 -18.23 0.94 14.85
CA SER A 439 -19.68 0.98 14.61
C SER A 439 -20.32 -0.40 14.78
N SER A 440 -19.73 -1.42 14.17
CA SER A 440 -20.18 -2.81 14.18
C SER A 440 -19.86 -3.52 15.49
N LYS A 441 -18.83 -3.03 16.21
CA LYS A 441 -18.22 -3.63 17.41
C LYS A 441 -17.68 -5.03 17.15
N SER A 442 -17.17 -5.24 15.93
CA SER A 442 -16.62 -6.51 15.48
C SER A 442 -15.51 -6.30 14.46
N VAL A 443 -14.65 -7.30 14.32
CA VAL A 443 -13.76 -7.42 13.16
C VAL A 443 -14.60 -7.85 11.96
N GLN A 444 -14.50 -7.11 10.86
CA GLN A 444 -15.20 -7.44 9.62
C GLN A 444 -14.34 -8.42 8.84
N LEU A 445 -14.74 -9.69 8.74
CA LEU A 445 -14.05 -10.69 7.95
C LEU A 445 -14.73 -10.79 6.59
N TYR A 446 -13.96 -10.60 5.53
CA TYR A 446 -14.39 -10.78 4.16
C TYR A 446 -13.68 -12.01 3.60
N ARG A 447 -14.38 -12.81 2.78
CA ARG A 447 -13.75 -13.96 2.13
C ARG A 447 -12.63 -13.51 1.19
N HIS A 448 -11.48 -14.14 1.33
CA HIS A 448 -10.32 -13.84 0.51
C HIS A 448 -10.56 -14.27 -0.94
N PRO A 449 -10.28 -13.43 -1.95
CA PRO A 449 -10.64 -13.71 -3.34
C PRO A 449 -9.91 -14.93 -3.94
N ASP A 450 -8.71 -15.26 -3.47
CA ASP A 450 -7.97 -16.41 -3.98
C ASP A 450 -8.19 -17.69 -3.14
N LEU A 451 -8.43 -17.54 -1.83
CA LEU A 451 -8.60 -18.70 -0.95
C LEU A 451 -10.07 -19.15 -0.90
N GLU A 452 -11.00 -18.27 -1.27
CA GLU A 452 -12.46 -18.43 -1.15
C GLU A 452 -12.95 -18.66 0.29
N LYS A 453 -12.07 -18.42 1.26
CA LYS A 453 -12.25 -18.64 2.69
C LYS A 453 -12.17 -17.34 3.47
N TYR A 454 -12.77 -17.33 4.66
CA TYR A 454 -12.38 -16.37 5.69
C TYR A 454 -10.96 -16.69 6.15
N HIS A 455 -10.14 -15.66 6.33
CA HIS A 455 -8.83 -15.80 6.93
C HIS A 455 -8.63 -14.82 8.07
N LEU A 456 -7.84 -15.21 9.08
CA LEU A 456 -7.51 -14.36 10.20
C LEU A 456 -6.21 -14.84 10.85
N ASP A 457 -5.31 -13.91 11.11
CA ASP A 457 -4.06 -14.22 11.78
C ASP A 457 -4.26 -14.36 13.30
N PHE A 458 -3.66 -15.39 13.88
CA PHE A 458 -3.62 -15.64 15.31
C PHE A 458 -2.18 -15.93 15.77
N TYR A 459 -1.91 -15.74 17.04
CA TYR A 459 -0.60 -15.91 17.64
C TYR A 459 -0.65 -16.84 18.83
N THR A 460 0.42 -17.62 19.01
CA THR A 460 0.69 -18.39 20.23
C THR A 460 2.13 -18.17 20.68
N ASP A 461 2.34 -17.90 21.96
CA ASP A 461 3.63 -17.61 22.59
C ASP A 461 4.51 -18.84 22.81
N LYS A 462 3.94 -20.03 22.59
CA LYS A 462 4.60 -21.33 22.72
C LYS A 462 3.88 -22.36 21.86
N ASP A 463 4.50 -23.52 21.71
CA ASP A 463 3.85 -24.69 21.14
C ASP A 463 2.59 -25.05 21.93
N ALA A 464 1.47 -25.18 21.22
CA ALA A 464 0.18 -25.45 21.83
C ALA A 464 -0.73 -26.23 20.89
N ASN A 465 -1.60 -27.05 21.50
CA ASN A 465 -2.77 -27.60 20.82
C ASN A 465 -3.88 -26.54 20.85
N ILE A 466 -4.40 -26.20 19.67
CA ILE A 466 -5.34 -25.11 19.47
C ILE A 466 -6.51 -25.60 18.62
N SER A 467 -7.72 -25.28 19.06
CA SER A 467 -8.96 -25.50 18.30
C SER A 467 -9.73 -24.18 18.17
N PHE A 468 -10.56 -24.07 17.14
CA PHE A 468 -11.36 -22.88 16.87
C PHE A 468 -12.83 -23.23 16.73
N TYR A 469 -13.69 -22.38 17.28
CA TYR A 469 -15.12 -22.50 17.10
C TYR A 469 -15.80 -21.12 17.11
N LEU A 470 -16.93 -21.00 16.43
CA LEU A 470 -17.72 -19.78 16.33
C LEU A 470 -18.98 -19.92 17.20
N LYS A 471 -19.18 -18.98 18.14
CA LYS A 471 -20.43 -18.81 18.91
C LYS A 471 -21.33 -17.83 18.15
N SER A 472 -22.48 -18.27 17.66
CA SER A 472 -23.46 -17.35 17.04
C SER A 472 -24.14 -16.49 18.10
N THR A 473 -24.36 -15.20 17.83
CA THR A 473 -25.11 -14.33 18.76
C THR A 473 -26.62 -14.56 18.73
N LYS A 474 -27.14 -15.31 17.75
CA LYS A 474 -28.58 -15.57 17.57
C LYS A 474 -29.03 -16.96 18.01
N ALA A 475 -28.11 -17.88 18.24
CA ALA A 475 -28.41 -19.22 18.71
C ALA A 475 -27.24 -19.73 19.53
N GLU A 476 -27.53 -20.38 20.65
CA GLU A 476 -26.54 -20.95 21.59
C GLU A 476 -25.68 -22.08 20.99
N LYS A 477 -25.66 -22.24 19.66
CA LYS A 477 -24.94 -23.29 18.96
C LYS A 477 -23.50 -22.87 18.69
N LYS A 478 -22.57 -23.73 19.12
CA LYS A 478 -21.15 -23.68 18.73
C LYS A 478 -21.00 -24.35 17.37
N MET A 479 -20.40 -23.64 16.42
CA MET A 479 -19.97 -24.20 15.14
C MET A 479 -18.46 -24.44 15.23
N GLU A 480 -18.04 -25.70 15.13
CA GLU A 480 -16.60 -26.01 15.05
C GLU A 480 -16.05 -25.45 13.74
N ILE A 481 -14.93 -24.72 13.84
CA ILE A 481 -14.24 -24.10 12.71
C ILE A 481 -12.98 -24.90 12.37
N GLN A 482 -12.26 -25.32 13.39
CA GLN A 482 -11.08 -26.17 13.24
C GLN A 482 -10.93 -27.02 14.50
N SER A 483 -10.79 -28.33 14.31
CA SER A 483 -10.50 -29.28 15.39
C SER A 483 -9.14 -28.98 16.03
N GLU A 484 -8.89 -29.58 17.18
CA GLU A 484 -7.61 -29.40 17.88
C GLU A 484 -6.43 -29.86 17.01
N GLN A 485 -5.48 -28.95 16.79
CA GLN A 485 -4.24 -29.18 16.06
C GLN A 485 -3.07 -28.55 16.80
N LYS A 486 -1.88 -29.16 16.69
CA LYS A 486 -0.65 -28.60 17.24
C LYS A 486 -0.13 -27.47 16.36
N PHE A 487 0.18 -26.33 16.98
CA PHE A 487 0.84 -25.18 16.38
C PHE A 487 2.12 -24.85 17.14
N GLU A 488 3.17 -24.45 16.43
CA GLU A 488 4.42 -23.97 17.01
C GLU A 488 4.26 -22.54 17.55
N ALA A 489 5.20 -22.07 18.40
CA ALA A 489 5.25 -20.67 18.80
C ALA A 489 5.35 -19.73 17.58
N GLY A 490 4.51 -18.70 17.51
CA GLY A 490 4.55 -17.72 16.43
C GLY A 490 3.18 -17.27 15.93
N LEU A 491 3.21 -16.52 14.82
CA LEU A 491 2.03 -16.07 14.09
C LEU A 491 1.62 -17.15 13.08
N HIS A 492 0.34 -17.46 13.04
CA HIS A 492 -0.29 -18.45 12.17
C HIS A 492 -1.55 -17.86 11.55
N GLN A 493 -2.05 -18.49 10.51
CA GLN A 493 -3.29 -18.08 9.85
C GLN A 493 -4.37 -19.15 10.04
N LEU A 494 -5.52 -18.75 10.59
CA LEU A 494 -6.74 -19.54 10.58
C LEU A 494 -7.45 -19.31 9.25
N GLN A 495 -7.90 -20.39 8.60
CA GLN A 495 -8.73 -20.32 7.39
C GLN A 495 -9.99 -21.17 7.59
N PHE A 496 -11.15 -20.67 7.17
CA PHE A 496 -12.40 -21.41 7.27
C PHE A 496 -13.44 -21.01 6.24
N GLU A 497 -14.31 -21.97 5.90
CA GLU A 497 -15.33 -21.84 4.87
C GLU A 497 -16.51 -20.96 5.31
N LYS A 498 -17.31 -20.52 4.32
CA LYS A 498 -18.59 -19.87 4.59
C LYS A 498 -19.66 -20.84 5.09
N ASP A 499 -19.63 -22.07 4.59
CA ASP A 499 -20.69 -23.06 4.82
C ASP A 499 -22.10 -22.46 4.63
N ASN A 500 -22.99 -22.66 5.61
CA ASN A 500 -24.34 -22.13 5.63
C ASN A 500 -24.46 -20.78 6.36
N ILE A 501 -23.34 -20.07 6.57
CA ILE A 501 -23.33 -18.76 7.21
C ILE A 501 -23.73 -17.69 6.18
N LEU A 502 -24.74 -16.90 6.50
CA LEU A 502 -25.13 -15.75 5.68
C LEU A 502 -24.18 -14.56 5.89
N ALA A 503 -23.93 -13.81 4.83
CA ALA A 503 -23.19 -12.56 4.91
C ALA A 503 -23.85 -11.57 5.90
N GLY A 504 -23.01 -10.86 6.66
CA GLY A 504 -23.40 -10.00 7.77
C GLY A 504 -23.65 -10.72 9.10
N THR A 505 -23.48 -12.05 9.20
CA THR A 505 -23.66 -12.79 10.45
C THR A 505 -22.64 -12.35 11.49
N LYS A 506 -23.14 -11.97 12.68
CA LYS A 506 -22.31 -11.65 13.85
C LYS A 506 -22.08 -12.89 14.71
N GLY A 507 -20.87 -13.03 15.24
CA GLY A 507 -20.50 -14.10 16.14
C GLY A 507 -19.30 -13.74 17.01
N ILE A 508 -18.91 -14.68 17.86
CA ILE A 508 -17.68 -14.63 18.64
C ILE A 508 -16.82 -15.81 18.18
N LEU A 509 -15.71 -15.51 17.51
CA LEU A 509 -14.70 -16.51 17.17
C LEU A 509 -13.89 -16.79 18.42
N VAL A 510 -13.77 -18.06 18.79
CA VAL A 510 -13.07 -18.50 20.00
C VAL A 510 -11.87 -19.34 19.61
N MET A 511 -10.69 -18.87 20.01
CA MET A 511 -9.45 -19.64 20.02
C MET A 511 -9.32 -20.34 21.37
N LYS A 512 -9.33 -21.67 21.38
CA LYS A 512 -9.19 -22.47 22.59
C LYS A 512 -7.81 -23.10 22.64
N MET A 513 -7.09 -22.85 23.73
CA MET A 513 -5.75 -23.37 24.03
C MET A 513 -5.77 -24.06 25.39
N GLY A 514 -5.95 -25.39 25.40
CA GLY A 514 -6.19 -26.14 26.64
C GLY A 514 -7.45 -25.64 27.37
N LYS A 515 -7.28 -25.09 28.59
CA LYS A 515 -8.38 -24.50 29.39
C LYS A 515 -8.64 -23.02 29.11
N LYS A 516 -7.78 -22.34 28.34
CA LYS A 516 -7.93 -20.91 28.03
C LYS A 516 -8.77 -20.74 26.77
N GLU A 517 -9.73 -19.83 26.82
CA GLU A 517 -10.50 -19.37 25.65
C GLU A 517 -10.20 -17.89 25.42
N ILE A 518 -9.92 -17.52 24.17
CA ILE A 518 -9.69 -16.14 23.75
C ILE A 518 -10.74 -15.81 22.70
N GLU A 519 -11.53 -14.78 22.98
CA GLU A 519 -12.71 -14.42 22.20
C GLU A 519 -12.46 -13.20 21.32
N LEU A 520 -12.97 -13.25 20.09
CA LEU A 520 -12.95 -12.14 19.15
C LEU A 520 -14.34 -11.94 18.54
N PRO A 521 -15.00 -10.79 18.77
CA PRO A 521 -16.22 -10.45 18.07
C PRO A 521 -15.94 -10.28 16.57
N VAL A 522 -16.64 -11.06 15.73
CA VAL A 522 -16.49 -11.06 14.28
C VAL A 522 -17.84 -10.83 13.59
N GLN A 523 -17.77 -10.31 12.37
CA GLN A 523 -18.88 -10.25 11.44
C GLN A 523 -18.40 -10.74 10.08
N LEU A 524 -19.07 -11.75 9.53
CA LEU A 524 -18.64 -12.51 8.35
C LEU A 524 -19.36 -12.00 7.10
N PHE A 525 -18.64 -11.67 6.03
CA PHE A 525 -19.16 -11.08 4.78
C PHE A 525 -18.83 -11.87 3.52
#